data_AF-A0A2Z5UNG0-F1
#
_entry.id   AF-A0A2Z5UNG0-F1
#
_cell.length_a   1.000
_cell.length_b   1.000
_cell.length_c   1.000
_cell.angle_alpha   90.00
_cell.angle_beta   90.00
_cell.angle_gamma   90.00
#
_symmetry.space_group_name_H-M   'P 1'
#
loop_
_entity.id
_entity.type
_entity.pdbx_description
1 polymer ?
#
loop_
_entity_poly.entity_id
_entity_poly.type
_entity_poly.pdbx_seq_one_letter_code
_entity_poly.pdbx_strand_id
1 'polypeptide(L)'
;MDDDPQEPPKRILVHSGILPNEPDATALAESQDAAVRAAANLLRVVRGAGKPTRIVHDASELIIAFTAYAKAHSNGAYPGYEVAQWLQQAWQLNDTEIDSWAKEAVIRGALQVVASRLLGQRVQERTGWEELMRGVEALK
;
A
#
# COMPACT_ATOMS: atom_id res chain seq x y z
N MET A 1 -26.69 66.69 1.01
CA MET A 1 -25.86 65.91 0.09
C MET A 1 -24.53 65.78 0.81
N ASP A 2 -24.45 64.77 1.68
CA ASP A 2 -23.27 64.46 2.46
C ASP A 2 -22.86 63.04 2.03
N ASP A 3 -21.85 62.98 1.16
CA ASP A 3 -21.18 61.74 0.76
C ASP A 3 -20.23 61.35 1.88
N ASP A 4 -20.68 60.46 2.75
CA ASP A 4 -19.83 59.83 3.75
C ASP A 4 -18.97 58.76 3.05
N PRO A 5 -17.62 58.83 3.08
CA PRO A 5 -16.77 57.91 2.35
C PRO A 5 -16.87 56.50 2.94
N GLN A 6 -17.43 55.57 2.17
CA GLN A 6 -17.46 54.16 2.57
C GLN A 6 -16.05 53.58 2.71
N GLU A 7 -15.74 53.13 3.92
CA GLU A 7 -14.51 52.40 4.24
C GLU A 7 -14.47 51.08 3.43
N PRO A 8 -13.35 50.75 2.76
CA PRO A 8 -13.30 49.55 1.92
C PRO A 8 -13.45 48.27 2.76
N PRO A 9 -14.06 47.20 2.22
CA PRO A 9 -14.30 45.98 2.98
C PRO A 9 -12.98 45.37 3.46
N LYS A 10 -12.90 45.12 4.78
CA LYS A 10 -11.76 44.45 5.41
C LYS A 10 -11.53 43.10 4.74
N ARG A 11 -10.41 42.99 4.04
CA ARG A 11 -9.94 41.75 3.42
C ARG A 11 -9.70 40.73 4.53
N ILE A 12 -10.59 39.75 4.66
CA ILE A 12 -10.36 38.59 5.52
C ILE A 12 -9.14 37.88 4.93
N LEU A 13 -7.99 38.02 5.59
CA LEU A 13 -6.87 37.10 5.42
C LEU A 13 -7.37 35.74 5.87
N VAL A 14 -7.81 34.92 4.91
CA VAL A 14 -7.91 33.49 5.10
C VAL A 14 -6.51 33.05 5.52
N HIS A 15 -6.33 32.72 6.80
CA HIS A 15 -5.16 31.98 7.23
C HIS A 15 -5.16 30.71 6.39
N SER A 16 -4.24 30.66 5.42
CA SER A 16 -3.97 29.49 4.62
C SER A 16 -3.91 28.30 5.55
N GLY A 17 -4.79 27.34 5.29
CA GLY A 17 -5.05 26.20 6.14
C GLY A 17 -3.75 25.53 6.56
N ILE A 18 -3.78 25.12 7.82
CA ILE A 18 -3.01 24.03 8.41
C ILE A 18 -2.52 23.09 7.29
N LEU A 19 -1.22 23.10 7.02
CA LEU A 19 -0.58 22.04 6.24
C LEU A 19 -1.07 20.70 6.81
N PRO A 20 -1.41 19.70 5.98
CA PRO A 20 -1.78 18.39 6.52
C PRO A 20 -0.66 17.96 7.45
N ASN A 21 -0.98 17.83 8.75
CA ASN A 21 -0.03 17.31 9.74
C ASN A 21 0.53 16.02 9.16
N GLU A 22 1.85 15.97 8.99
CA GLU A 22 2.52 14.76 8.56
C GLU A 22 2.09 13.60 9.47
N PRO A 23 1.95 12.37 8.92
CA PRO A 23 1.81 11.16 9.72
C PRO A 23 2.69 11.22 10.97
N ASP A 24 2.16 10.83 12.12
CA ASP A 24 3.04 10.43 13.22
C ASP A 24 3.97 9.33 12.67
N ALA A 25 5.25 9.68 12.51
CA ALA A 25 6.26 8.81 11.91
C ALA A 25 6.35 7.48 12.66
N THR A 26 6.02 7.47 13.95
CA THR A 26 5.95 6.26 14.79
C THR A 26 4.82 5.35 14.32
N ALA A 27 3.60 5.87 14.21
CA ALA A 27 2.43 5.09 13.80
C ALA A 27 2.56 4.56 12.36
N LEU A 28 3.23 5.33 11.49
CA LEU A 28 3.54 4.90 10.13
C LEU A 28 4.54 3.74 10.11
N ALA A 29 5.62 3.84 10.89
CA ALA A 29 6.62 2.78 10.99
C ALA A 29 6.04 1.49 11.60
N GLU A 30 5.22 1.59 12.63
CA GLU A 30 4.51 0.46 13.23
C GLU A 30 3.55 -0.22 12.24
N SER A 31 2.85 0.57 11.42
CA SER A 31 1.99 0.07 10.35
C SER A 31 2.79 -0.70 9.29
N GLN A 32 3.97 -0.20 8.93
CA GLN A 32 4.87 -0.85 7.98
C GLN A 32 5.38 -2.19 8.53
N ASP A 33 5.86 -2.20 9.77
CA ASP A 33 6.37 -3.41 10.43
C ASP A 33 5.29 -4.49 10.56
N ALA A 34 4.07 -4.11 10.98
CA ALA A 34 2.94 -5.04 11.04
C ALA A 34 2.59 -5.63 9.66
N ALA A 35 2.61 -4.80 8.60
CA ALA A 35 2.36 -5.26 7.23
C ALA A 35 3.43 -6.25 6.75
N VAL A 36 4.71 -5.95 7.01
CA VAL A 36 5.84 -6.84 6.69
C VAL A 36 5.73 -8.16 7.43
N ARG A 37 5.43 -8.15 8.74
CA ARG A 37 5.25 -9.38 9.53
C ARG A 37 4.13 -10.27 8.97
N ALA A 38 2.97 -9.69 8.69
CA ALA A 38 1.83 -10.41 8.14
C ALA A 38 2.16 -11.02 6.77
N ALA A 39 2.74 -10.22 5.87
CA ALA A 39 3.16 -10.68 4.54
C ALA A 39 4.22 -11.78 4.61
N ALA A 40 5.20 -11.65 5.52
CA ALA A 40 6.25 -12.64 5.70
C ALA A 40 5.69 -14.00 6.18
N ASN A 41 4.79 -14.01 7.17
CA ASN A 41 4.19 -15.27 7.62
C ASN A 41 3.31 -15.89 6.53
N LEU A 42 2.52 -15.09 5.80
CA LEU A 42 1.73 -15.56 4.66
C LEU A 42 2.62 -16.22 3.58
N LEU A 43 3.71 -15.55 3.19
CA LEU A 43 4.67 -16.10 2.23
C LEU A 43 5.28 -17.42 2.71
N ARG A 44 5.65 -17.49 4.00
CA ARG A 44 6.19 -18.71 4.59
C ARG A 44 5.16 -19.83 4.66
N VAL A 45 3.89 -19.52 4.96
CA VAL A 45 2.80 -20.52 4.98
C VAL A 45 2.58 -21.10 3.58
N VAL A 46 2.54 -20.25 2.55
CA VAL A 46 2.42 -20.70 1.15
C VAL A 46 3.61 -21.60 0.75
N ARG A 47 4.80 -21.34 1.30
CA ARG A 47 6.01 -22.17 1.11
C ARG A 47 6.10 -23.40 2.04
N GLY A 48 5.12 -23.61 2.94
CA GLY A 48 5.11 -24.73 3.89
C GLY A 48 6.01 -24.58 5.11
N ALA A 49 6.60 -23.40 5.35
CA ALA A 49 7.54 -23.12 6.45
C ALA A 49 7.05 -22.04 7.43
N GLY A 50 5.80 -21.61 7.31
CA GLY A 50 5.15 -20.59 8.13
C GLY A 50 4.34 -21.19 9.28
N LYS A 51 3.65 -20.33 10.03
CA LYS A 51 2.76 -20.73 11.12
C LYS A 51 1.31 -20.38 10.72
N PRO A 52 0.53 -21.32 10.15
CA PRO A 52 -0.86 -21.04 9.73
C PRO A 52 -1.73 -20.52 10.88
N THR A 53 -1.52 -21.03 12.09
CA THR A 53 -2.24 -20.59 13.31
C THR A 53 -1.97 -19.14 13.69
N ARG A 54 -0.89 -18.52 13.19
CA ARG A 54 -0.57 -17.10 13.43
C ARG A 54 -1.23 -16.15 12.45
N ILE A 55 -1.80 -16.62 11.33
CA ILE A 55 -2.37 -15.74 10.30
C ILE A 55 -3.41 -14.77 10.90
N VAL A 56 -4.32 -15.28 11.74
CA VAL A 56 -5.35 -14.45 12.39
C VAL A 56 -4.74 -13.41 13.33
N HIS A 57 -3.68 -13.79 14.05
CA HIS A 57 -2.99 -12.89 14.97
C HIS A 57 -2.21 -11.80 14.22
N ASP A 58 -1.43 -12.16 13.20
CA ASP A 58 -0.68 -11.19 12.40
C ASP A 58 -1.63 -10.24 11.65
N ALA A 59 -2.80 -10.72 11.19
CA ALA A 59 -3.85 -9.88 10.62
C ALA A 59 -4.48 -8.93 11.65
N SER A 60 -4.68 -9.38 12.89
CA SER A 60 -5.18 -8.52 13.97
C SER A 60 -4.18 -7.42 14.33
N GLU A 61 -2.89 -7.74 14.41
CA GLU A 61 -1.84 -6.74 14.65
C GLU A 61 -1.80 -5.69 13.54
N LEU A 62 -1.95 -6.12 12.28
CA LEU A 62 -2.04 -5.22 11.13
C LEU A 62 -3.22 -4.25 11.25
N ILE A 63 -4.42 -4.75 11.56
CA ILE A 63 -5.61 -3.92 11.74
C ILE A 63 -5.42 -2.92 12.89
N ILE A 64 -4.82 -3.36 13.99
CA ILE A 64 -4.54 -2.49 15.15
C ILE A 64 -3.60 -1.35 14.73
N ALA A 65 -2.49 -1.66 14.06
CA ALA A 65 -1.52 -0.67 13.62
C ALA A 65 -2.13 0.33 12.61
N PHE A 66 -2.89 -0.16 11.62
CA PHE A 66 -3.57 0.68 10.65
C PHE A 66 -4.62 1.59 11.28
N THR A 67 -5.31 1.10 12.32
CA THR A 67 -6.25 1.91 13.09
C THR A 67 -5.54 2.95 13.94
N ALA A 68 -4.38 2.62 14.53
CA ALA A 68 -3.57 3.57 15.28
C ALA A 68 -3.06 4.70 14.38
N TYR A 69 -2.56 4.36 13.18
CA TYR A 69 -2.20 5.33 12.15
C TYR A 69 -3.37 6.23 11.76
N ALA A 70 -4.55 5.65 11.51
CA ALA A 70 -5.74 6.41 11.13
C ALA A 70 -6.19 7.37 12.23
N LYS A 71 -6.08 6.95 13.51
CA LYS A 71 -6.37 7.83 14.67
C LYS A 71 -5.36 8.96 14.83
N ALA A 72 -4.09 8.72 14.50
CA ALA A 72 -3.05 9.74 14.51
C ALA A 72 -3.19 10.71 13.32
N HIS A 73 -3.86 10.29 12.25
CA HIS A 73 -4.17 11.12 11.09
C HIS A 73 -5.36 12.04 11.31
N SER A 74 -5.15 13.32 10.98
CA SER A 74 -6.16 14.38 11.13
C SER A 74 -7.45 14.15 10.33
N ASN A 75 -7.38 13.36 9.26
CA ASN A 75 -8.51 13.01 8.40
C ASN A 75 -9.08 11.60 8.65
N GLY A 76 -8.53 10.84 9.62
CA GLY A 76 -8.97 9.48 9.89
C GLY A 76 -8.61 8.46 8.79
N ALA A 77 -7.71 8.80 7.86
CA ALA A 77 -7.38 7.94 6.73
C ALA A 77 -6.46 6.78 7.14
N TYR A 78 -6.70 5.61 6.55
CA TYR A 78 -5.79 4.47 6.61
C TYR A 78 -4.56 4.70 5.71
N PRO A 79 -3.43 4.00 5.93
CA PRO A 79 -2.16 4.23 5.21
C PRO A 79 -2.17 3.67 3.78
N GLY A 80 -3.21 3.96 2.98
CA GLY A 80 -3.37 3.40 1.64
C GLY A 80 -2.33 3.90 0.64
N TYR A 81 -1.98 5.19 0.71
CA TYR A 81 -0.96 5.79 -0.15
C TYR A 81 0.44 5.28 0.23
N GLU A 82 0.71 5.18 1.51
CA GLU A 82 1.98 4.72 2.07
C GLU A 82 2.19 3.24 1.79
N VAL A 83 1.14 2.41 1.91
CA VAL A 83 1.19 1.01 1.47
C VAL A 83 1.56 0.91 -0.01
N ALA A 84 0.99 1.74 -0.87
CA ALA A 84 1.35 1.77 -2.29
C ALA A 84 2.82 2.17 -2.49
N GLN A 85 3.32 3.17 -1.73
CA GLN A 85 4.72 3.56 -1.76
C GLN A 85 5.66 2.46 -1.26
N TRP A 86 5.34 1.77 -0.16
CA TRP A 86 6.15 0.66 0.37
C TRP A 86 6.28 -0.46 -0.66
N LEU A 87 5.17 -0.80 -1.31
CA LEU A 87 5.17 -1.78 -2.39
C LEU A 87 6.07 -1.29 -3.53
N GLN A 88 5.86 -0.07 -4.04
CA GLN A 88 6.69 0.50 -5.12
C GLN A 88 8.19 0.52 -4.78
N GLN A 89 8.56 0.89 -3.55
CA GLN A 89 9.96 0.88 -3.10
C GLN A 89 10.53 -0.54 -3.09
N ALA A 90 9.77 -1.53 -2.60
CA ALA A 90 10.20 -2.93 -2.64
C ALA A 90 10.43 -3.43 -4.07
N TRP A 91 9.69 -2.90 -5.06
CA TRP A 91 9.90 -3.19 -6.48
C TRP A 91 11.12 -2.48 -7.06
N GLN A 92 11.36 -1.21 -6.70
CA GLN A 92 12.47 -0.39 -7.21
C GLN A 92 13.85 -0.83 -6.70
N LEU A 93 13.93 -1.52 -5.55
CA LEU A 93 15.21 -2.01 -5.00
C LEU A 93 15.87 -3.12 -5.84
N ASN A 94 15.24 -3.60 -6.92
CA ASN A 94 15.75 -4.68 -7.77
C ASN A 94 16.16 -4.25 -9.19
N ASP A 95 16.27 -2.94 -9.46
CA ASP A 95 16.32 -2.44 -10.84
C ASP A 95 17.74 -2.36 -11.44
N THR A 96 18.00 -3.21 -12.43
CA THR A 96 18.80 -2.91 -13.62
C THR A 96 18.05 -3.44 -14.86
N GLU A 97 18.16 -2.70 -15.96
CA GLU A 97 17.26 -2.63 -17.13
C GLU A 97 16.80 -3.95 -17.79
N ILE A 98 15.57 -3.92 -18.35
CA ILE A 98 14.86 -4.91 -19.18
C ILE A 98 14.54 -6.26 -18.48
N ASP A 99 15.50 -6.84 -17.78
CA ASP A 99 15.35 -8.05 -16.97
C ASP A 99 14.32 -7.84 -15.83
N SER A 100 14.19 -6.58 -15.39
CA SER A 100 13.29 -6.13 -14.33
C SER A 100 11.80 -6.30 -14.67
N TRP A 101 11.34 -5.83 -15.85
CA TRP A 101 9.94 -6.00 -16.27
C TRP A 101 9.56 -7.48 -16.41
N ALA A 102 10.45 -8.28 -16.98
CA ALA A 102 10.16 -9.68 -17.26
C ALA A 102 10.08 -10.49 -15.95
N LYS A 103 11.00 -10.25 -15.01
CA LYS A 103 10.92 -10.78 -13.64
C LYS A 103 9.67 -10.29 -12.91
N GLU A 104 9.31 -9.02 -13.07
CA GLU A 104 8.11 -8.45 -12.47
C GLU A 104 6.84 -9.14 -12.99
N ALA A 105 6.70 -9.29 -14.30
CA ALA A 105 5.57 -9.99 -14.93
C ALA A 105 5.48 -11.45 -14.45
N VAL A 106 6.62 -12.15 -14.31
CA VAL A 106 6.69 -13.49 -13.72
C VAL A 106 6.16 -13.50 -12.28
N ILE A 107 6.65 -12.60 -11.42
CA ILE A 107 6.29 -12.57 -10.00
C ILE A 107 4.81 -12.17 -9.83
N ARG A 108 4.35 -11.12 -10.51
CA ARG A 108 2.96 -10.66 -10.47
C ARG A 108 2.00 -11.74 -10.94
N GLY A 109 2.29 -12.36 -12.10
CA GLY A 109 1.49 -13.44 -12.65
C GLY A 109 1.40 -14.64 -11.70
N ALA A 110 2.53 -15.06 -11.11
CA ALA A 110 2.56 -16.14 -10.14
C ALA A 110 1.76 -15.81 -8.86
N LEU A 111 1.93 -14.61 -8.29
CA LEU A 111 1.17 -14.17 -7.12
C LEU A 111 -0.32 -14.09 -7.41
N GLN A 112 -0.72 -13.58 -8.58
CA GLN A 112 -2.11 -13.51 -9.01
C GLN A 112 -2.72 -14.91 -9.18
N VAL A 113 -2.00 -15.88 -9.74
CA VAL A 113 -2.45 -17.27 -9.84
C VAL A 113 -2.69 -17.87 -8.45
N VAL A 114 -1.73 -17.69 -7.53
CA VAL A 114 -1.85 -18.19 -6.16
C VAL A 114 -3.05 -17.55 -5.44
N ALA A 115 -3.19 -16.22 -5.52
CA ALA A 115 -4.30 -15.50 -4.93
C ALA A 115 -5.65 -15.95 -5.53
N SER A 116 -5.72 -16.11 -6.85
CA SER A 116 -6.93 -16.56 -7.55
C SER A 116 -7.34 -17.96 -7.12
N ARG A 117 -6.40 -18.88 -6.92
CA ARG A 117 -6.67 -20.24 -6.42
C ARG A 117 -7.16 -20.24 -4.98
N LEU A 118 -6.54 -19.44 -4.12
CA LEU A 118 -6.98 -19.27 -2.73
C LEU A 118 -8.40 -18.69 -2.65
N LEU A 119 -8.76 -17.77 -3.54
CA LEU A 119 -10.07 -17.14 -3.62
C LEU A 119 -11.10 -17.95 -4.43
N GLY A 120 -10.71 -19.05 -5.07
CA GLY A 120 -11.59 -19.82 -5.97
C GLY A 120 -11.97 -19.10 -7.27
N GLN A 121 -11.23 -18.06 -7.67
CA GLN A 121 -11.55 -17.20 -8.81
C GLN A 121 -10.84 -17.63 -10.11
N ARG A 122 -11.36 -18.67 -10.76
CA ARG A 122 -10.76 -19.29 -11.97
C ARG A 122 -10.51 -18.35 -13.16
N VAL A 123 -11.25 -17.24 -13.27
CA VAL A 123 -11.07 -16.26 -14.36
C VAL A 123 -9.81 -15.42 -14.14
N GLN A 124 -9.55 -14.97 -12.91
CA GLN A 124 -8.36 -14.19 -12.58
C GLN A 124 -7.08 -15.04 -12.59
N GLU A 125 -7.21 -16.36 -12.43
CA GLU A 125 -6.12 -17.32 -12.57
C GLU A 125 -5.56 -17.32 -14.00
N ARG A 126 -6.44 -17.28 -15.02
CA ARG A 126 -6.01 -17.27 -16.42
C ARG A 126 -5.22 -16.01 -16.76
N THR A 127 -5.67 -14.85 -16.30
CA THR A 127 -4.95 -13.58 -16.47
C THR A 127 -3.58 -13.62 -15.81
N GLY A 128 -3.49 -14.14 -14.57
CA GLY A 128 -2.22 -14.32 -13.89
C GLY A 128 -1.28 -15.28 -14.63
N TRP A 129 -1.81 -16.35 -15.22
CA TRP A 129 -1.04 -17.29 -16.03
C TRP A 129 -0.51 -16.65 -17.33
N GLU A 130 -1.34 -15.87 -18.02
CA GLU A 130 -0.96 -15.16 -19.24
C GLU A 130 0.10 -14.08 -18.98
N GLU A 131 0.07 -13.43 -17.82
CA GLU A 131 1.09 -12.47 -17.39
C GLU A 131 2.41 -13.14 -17.00
N LEU A 132 2.33 -14.25 -16.25
CA LEU A 132 3.47 -15.09 -15.89
C LEU A 132 4.21 -15.57 -17.15
N MET A 133 3.48 -16.14 -18.11
CA MET A 133 4.07 -16.72 -19.32
C MET A 133 4.70 -15.65 -20.23
N ARG A 134 4.10 -14.45 -20.32
CA ARG A 134 4.70 -13.31 -21.03
C ARG A 134 6.03 -12.88 -20.43
N GLY A 135 6.13 -12.88 -19.09
CA GLY A 135 7.39 -12.61 -18.40
C GLY A 135 8.45 -13.69 -18.68
N VAL A 136 8.09 -14.98 -18.62
CA VAL A 136 9.01 -16.10 -18.92
C VAL A 136 9.54 -16.03 -20.35
N GLU A 137 8.70 -15.67 -21.31
CA GLU A 137 9.10 -15.58 -22.72
C GLU A 137 10.12 -14.46 -22.97
N ALA A 138 10.01 -13.33 -22.27
CA ALA A 138 10.95 -12.22 -22.40
C ALA A 138 12.26 -12.39 -21.63
N LEU A 139 12.36 -13.39 -20.74
CA LEU A 139 13.61 -13.76 -20.05
C LEU A 139 14.51 -14.70 -20.86
N LYS A 140 14.05 -15.16 -22.04
CA LYS A 140 14.79 -16.05 -22.93
C LYS A 140 15.70 -15.28 -23.88
#